data_AF-A0A072Q2I0-F1
#
_entry.id   AF-A0A072Q2I0-F1
#
_cell.length_a   1.000
_cell.length_b   1.000
_cell.length_c   1.000
_cell.angle_alpha   90.00
_cell.angle_beta   90.00
_cell.angle_gamma   90.00
#
_symmetry.space_group_name_H-M   'P 1'
#
loop_
_entity.id
_entity.type
_entity.pdbx_description
1 polymer ?
#
loop_
_entity_poly.entity_id
_entity_poly.type
_entity_poly.pdbx_seq_one_letter_code
_entity_poly.pdbx_strand_id
1 'polypeptide(L)'
;MSNEEDRATESNGSSPASSTTSEAKKPSTTPAGSSKKSKASKPRLTASQKNFNHKDAENKRRTAIRERFTELSQMVPGAQGQERSEQVMLGKTTDFLRDMLQEQRRLEALADAQGIPIDDSTRMRDDDYGGPQWVQPNMAAYESSKQKKSTGDSQSATKEDDENE
;
A
#
# COMPACT_ATOMS: atom_id res chain seq x y z
N MET A 1 -42.50 -31.99 12.58
CA MET A 1 -42.11 -30.62 12.97
C MET A 1 -40.76 -30.76 13.62
N SER A 2 -39.75 -30.19 12.96
CA SER A 2 -38.33 -30.49 13.14
C SER A 2 -37.77 -30.01 14.48
N ASN A 3 -37.01 -30.87 15.14
CA ASN A 3 -35.94 -30.47 16.05
C ASN A 3 -34.80 -29.87 15.21
N GLU A 4 -34.13 -28.82 15.72
CA GLU A 4 -32.68 -28.65 15.53
C GLU A 4 -32.14 -27.72 16.62
N GLU A 5 -31.08 -28.19 17.27
CA GLU A 5 -30.40 -27.63 18.44
C GLU A 5 -29.34 -26.58 18.06
N ASP A 6 -28.82 -25.93 19.10
CA ASP A 6 -27.66 -25.06 19.22
C ASP A 6 -26.56 -25.12 18.13
N ARG A 7 -26.12 -23.93 17.68
CA ARG A 7 -24.67 -23.61 17.58
C ARG A 7 -24.39 -22.12 17.38
N ALA A 8 -24.11 -21.43 18.49
CA ALA A 8 -23.35 -20.19 18.47
C ALA A 8 -21.88 -20.52 18.12
N THR A 9 -21.35 -19.94 17.04
CA THR A 9 -19.94 -20.08 16.67
C THR A 9 -19.15 -18.87 17.18
N GLU A 10 -18.53 -19.04 18.35
CA GLU A 10 -17.48 -18.15 18.84
C GLU A 10 -16.27 -18.25 17.90
N SER A 11 -15.94 -17.16 17.20
CA SER A 11 -14.68 -17.05 16.45
C SER A 11 -13.65 -16.32 17.31
N ASN A 12 -12.72 -17.13 17.80
CA ASN A 12 -11.57 -16.76 18.60
C ASN A 12 -10.61 -15.88 17.78
N GLY A 13 -10.70 -14.56 17.96
CA GLY A 13 -9.79 -13.58 17.35
C GLY A 13 -8.43 -13.57 18.04
N SER A 14 -7.51 -14.39 17.53
CA SER A 14 -6.11 -14.42 17.97
C SER A 14 -5.45 -13.05 17.73
N SER A 15 -5.18 -12.33 18.81
CA SER A 15 -4.41 -11.08 18.79
C SER A 15 -2.91 -11.42 18.94
N PRO A 16 -2.02 -10.94 18.06
CA PRO A 16 -0.60 -11.04 18.32
C PRO A 16 -0.23 -10.04 19.41
N ALA A 17 0.12 -10.56 20.59
CA ALA A 17 0.70 -9.80 21.68
C ALA A 17 2.04 -9.19 21.22
N SER A 18 2.11 -7.86 21.12
CA SER A 18 3.39 -7.17 20.99
C SER A 18 4.12 -7.23 22.33
N SER A 19 5.23 -7.96 22.31
CA SER A 19 6.20 -8.09 23.38
C SER A 19 6.82 -6.75 23.74
N THR A 20 6.69 -6.40 25.01
CA THR A 20 7.36 -5.29 25.67
C THR A 20 8.84 -5.62 25.87
N THR A 21 9.72 -5.02 25.08
CA THR A 21 11.16 -4.95 25.43
C THR A 21 11.68 -3.54 25.16
N SER A 22 11.88 -2.79 26.24
CA SER A 22 12.74 -1.59 26.28
C SER A 22 13.07 -1.29 27.74
N GLU A 23 14.03 -2.07 28.23
CA GLU A 23 15.24 -1.61 28.91
C GLU A 23 15.09 -0.46 29.93
N ALA A 24 15.28 -0.83 31.19
CA ALA A 24 15.49 0.09 32.30
C ALA A 24 16.80 0.88 32.15
N LYS A 25 16.71 2.22 32.19
CA LYS A 25 17.86 3.06 32.56
C LYS A 25 17.37 4.28 33.35
N LYS A 26 17.58 4.25 34.67
CA LYS A 26 17.66 5.47 35.50
C LYS A 26 18.97 6.19 35.17
N PRO A 27 19.00 7.52 35.31
CA PRO A 27 19.65 8.04 36.51
C PRO A 27 18.85 9.15 37.21
N SER A 28 18.96 9.13 38.53
CA SER A 28 18.50 10.14 39.48
C SER A 28 19.34 11.41 39.40
N THR A 29 18.69 12.56 39.23
CA THR A 29 19.13 13.84 39.81
C THR A 29 17.93 14.78 39.86
N THR A 30 17.48 15.11 41.06
CA THR A 30 16.60 16.25 41.32
C THR A 30 17.38 17.55 41.12
N PRO A 31 16.70 18.64 40.77
CA PRO A 31 16.54 19.68 41.79
C PRO A 31 15.10 20.19 41.88
N ALA A 32 14.70 20.50 43.11
CA ALA A 32 13.49 21.25 43.42
C ALA A 32 13.58 22.67 42.80
N GLY A 33 12.49 23.13 42.20
CA GLY A 33 12.43 24.47 41.61
C GLY A 33 11.06 24.75 40.98
N SER A 34 10.17 25.29 41.79
CA SER A 34 8.84 25.80 41.46
C SER A 34 8.78 26.71 40.21
N SER A 35 7.90 26.40 39.26
CA SER A 35 7.05 27.42 38.63
C SER A 35 5.97 26.77 37.74
N LYS A 36 4.72 26.95 38.18
CA LYS A 36 3.49 26.68 37.43
C LYS A 36 3.53 27.44 36.09
N LYS A 37 3.76 26.74 34.99
CA LYS A 37 3.12 27.04 33.71
C LYS A 37 2.45 25.78 33.24
N SER A 38 1.14 25.71 33.50
CA SER A 38 0.21 24.75 32.91
C SER A 38 0.31 24.83 31.38
N LYS A 39 1.29 24.12 30.81
CA LYS A 39 1.14 23.58 29.47
C LYS A 39 -0.11 22.74 29.58
N ALA A 40 -1.24 23.24 29.07
CA ALA A 40 -2.45 22.47 28.91
C ALA A 40 -2.06 21.23 28.09
N SER A 41 -1.72 20.16 28.81
CA SER A 41 -1.41 18.86 28.24
C SER A 41 -2.70 18.45 27.59
N LYS A 42 -2.74 18.47 26.25
CA LYS A 42 -3.90 18.01 25.50
C LYS A 42 -4.31 16.67 26.14
N PRO A 43 -5.58 16.52 26.57
CA PRO A 43 -6.01 15.27 27.17
C PRO A 43 -5.66 14.13 26.22
N ARG A 44 -5.00 13.08 26.73
CA ARG A 44 -4.73 11.87 25.95
C ARG A 44 -6.09 11.35 25.47
N LEU A 45 -6.26 11.15 24.16
CA LEU A 45 -7.53 10.68 23.60
C LEU A 45 -8.01 9.44 24.37
N THR A 46 -9.26 9.45 24.80
CA THR A 46 -9.89 8.30 25.45
C THR A 46 -9.95 7.11 24.48
N ALA A 47 -10.08 5.88 24.97
CA ALA A 47 -10.18 4.71 24.10
C ALA A 47 -11.35 4.83 23.09
N SER A 48 -12.49 5.37 23.55
CA SER A 48 -13.64 5.68 22.70
C SER A 48 -13.31 6.72 21.63
N GLN A 49 -12.64 7.81 22.00
CA GLN A 49 -12.26 8.87 21.07
C GLN A 49 -11.22 8.41 20.04
N LYS A 50 -10.29 7.52 20.43
CA LYS A 50 -9.34 6.88 19.51
C LYS A 50 -10.05 6.00 18.49
N ASN A 51 -11.02 5.19 18.93
CA ASN A 51 -11.79 4.33 18.03
C ASN A 51 -12.60 5.17 17.03
N PHE A 52 -13.26 6.24 17.50
CA PHE A 52 -13.94 7.19 16.63
C PHE A 52 -13.00 7.85 15.62
N ASN A 53 -11.86 8.39 16.07
CA ASN A 53 -10.87 9.00 15.18
C ASN A 53 -10.31 8.01 14.16
N HIS A 54 -10.07 6.75 14.55
CA HIS A 54 -9.59 5.73 13.64
C HIS A 54 -10.62 5.46 12.51
N LYS A 55 -11.90 5.31 12.87
CA LYS A 55 -12.97 5.13 11.88
C LYS A 55 -13.14 6.34 10.97
N ASP A 56 -13.09 7.54 11.54
CA ASP A 56 -13.24 8.79 10.79
C ASP A 56 -12.06 9.01 9.82
N ALA A 57 -10.83 8.83 10.30
CA ALA A 57 -9.63 8.93 9.47
C ALA A 57 -9.64 7.92 8.32
N GLU A 58 -10.08 6.68 8.58
CA GLU A 58 -10.17 5.65 7.56
C GLU A 58 -11.30 5.94 6.55
N ASN A 59 -12.46 6.40 7.01
CA ASN A 59 -13.53 6.84 6.11
C ASN A 59 -13.07 8.00 5.22
N LYS A 60 -12.40 8.99 5.79
CA LYS A 60 -11.82 10.11 5.04
C LYS A 60 -10.81 9.62 4.01
N ARG A 61 -9.91 8.71 4.40
CA ARG A 61 -8.95 8.08 3.48
C ARG A 61 -9.66 7.40 2.31
N ARG A 62 -10.69 6.60 2.59
CA ARG A 62 -11.47 5.88 1.55
C ARG A 62 -12.21 6.83 0.63
N THR A 63 -12.83 7.88 1.16
CA THR A 63 -13.53 8.89 0.35
C THR A 63 -12.55 9.60 -0.58
N ALA A 64 -11.39 10.05 -0.06
CA ALA A 64 -10.37 10.69 -0.87
C ALA A 64 -9.85 9.78 -2.00
N ILE A 65 -9.67 8.48 -1.74
CA ILE A 65 -9.29 7.52 -2.79
C ILE A 65 -10.38 7.45 -3.86
N ARG A 66 -11.66 7.32 -3.50
CA ARG A 66 -12.75 7.23 -4.48
C ARG A 66 -12.86 8.47 -5.34
N GLU A 67 -12.72 9.65 -4.75
CA GLU A 67 -12.72 10.93 -5.48
C GLU A 67 -11.64 10.94 -6.57
N ARG A 68 -10.43 10.46 -6.25
CA ARG A 68 -9.34 10.32 -7.24
C ARG A 68 -9.66 9.32 -8.35
N PHE A 69 -10.36 8.22 -8.05
CA PHE A 69 -10.78 7.25 -9.08
C PHE A 69 -11.85 7.85 -10.00
N THR A 70 -12.76 8.66 -9.46
CA THR A 70 -13.75 9.41 -10.26
C THR A 70 -13.05 10.42 -11.17
N GLU A 71 -12.08 11.21 -10.68
CA GLU A 71 -11.27 12.11 -11.51
C GLU A 71 -10.54 11.36 -12.63
N LEU A 72 -9.91 10.22 -12.30
CA LEU A 72 -9.16 9.43 -13.27
C LEU A 72 -10.06 8.84 -14.37
N SER A 73 -11.31 8.46 -14.02
CA SER A 73 -12.28 7.95 -15.00
C SER A 73 -12.69 8.97 -16.07
N GLN A 74 -12.52 10.27 -15.80
CA GLN A 74 -12.82 11.35 -16.73
C GLN A 74 -11.64 11.64 -17.66
N MET A 75 -10.40 11.39 -17.21
CA MET A 75 -9.19 11.61 -17.99
C MET A 75 -8.89 10.45 -18.94
N VAL A 76 -9.20 9.22 -18.56
CA VAL A 76 -8.88 8.01 -19.33
C VAL A 76 -10.03 7.69 -20.30
N PRO A 77 -9.80 7.73 -21.62
CA PRO A 77 -10.82 7.37 -22.60
C PRO A 77 -11.36 5.96 -22.37
N GLY A 78 -12.68 5.79 -22.39
CA GLY A 78 -13.33 4.48 -22.20
C GLY A 78 -13.32 3.94 -20.76
N ALA A 79 -12.87 4.72 -19.77
CA ALA A 79 -12.92 4.36 -18.35
C ALA A 79 -14.12 4.98 -17.60
N GLN A 80 -14.92 5.82 -18.26
CA GLN A 80 -16.12 6.43 -17.67
C GLN A 80 -17.07 5.36 -17.10
N GLY A 81 -17.54 5.56 -15.87
CA GLY A 81 -18.40 4.62 -15.17
C GLY A 81 -17.72 3.36 -14.60
N GLN A 82 -16.39 3.23 -14.74
CA GLN A 82 -15.61 2.13 -14.13
C GLN A 82 -14.96 2.50 -12.79
N GLU A 83 -15.35 3.63 -12.19
CA GLU A 83 -14.82 4.13 -10.91
C GLU A 83 -14.99 3.16 -9.72
N ARG A 84 -15.91 2.19 -9.83
CA ARG A 84 -16.11 1.15 -8.80
C ARG A 84 -15.29 -0.12 -9.00
N SER A 85 -14.73 -0.32 -10.19
CA SER A 85 -13.91 -1.50 -10.52
C SER A 85 -12.45 -1.08 -10.55
N GLU A 86 -11.81 -1.11 -9.36
CA GLU A 86 -10.45 -0.56 -9.18
C GLU A 86 -9.45 -1.20 -10.16
N GLN A 87 -9.50 -2.54 -10.30
CA GLN A 87 -8.61 -3.28 -11.19
C GLN A 87 -8.82 -2.92 -12.67
N VAL A 88 -10.08 -2.81 -13.11
CA VAL A 88 -10.38 -2.49 -14.52
C VAL A 88 -9.96 -1.06 -14.85
N MET A 89 -10.21 -0.12 -13.94
CA MET A 89 -9.82 1.27 -14.11
C MET A 89 -8.30 1.40 -14.23
N LEU A 90 -7.54 0.80 -13.31
CA LEU A 90 -6.07 0.84 -13.35
C LEU A 90 -5.49 0.15 -14.59
N GLY A 91 -6.09 -0.98 -15.02
CA GLY A 91 -5.71 -1.65 -16.26
C GLY A 91 -5.86 -0.74 -17.48
N LYS A 92 -7.07 -0.19 -17.67
CA LYS A 92 -7.36 0.76 -18.77
C LYS A 92 -6.45 1.99 -18.74
N THR A 93 -6.14 2.50 -17.56
CA THR A 93 -5.23 3.63 -17.39
C THR A 93 -3.82 3.27 -17.86
N THR A 94 -3.34 2.07 -17.51
CA THR A 94 -2.02 1.60 -17.92
C THR A 94 -1.92 1.41 -19.43
N ASP A 95 -2.97 0.85 -20.04
CA ASP A 95 -3.04 0.69 -21.49
C ASP A 95 -3.05 2.05 -22.20
N PHE A 96 -3.86 3.00 -21.72
CA PHE A 96 -3.90 4.36 -22.27
C PHE A 96 -2.55 5.07 -22.17
N LEU A 97 -1.83 4.94 -21.04
CA LEU A 97 -0.49 5.52 -20.90
C LEU A 97 0.50 4.90 -21.90
N ARG A 98 0.42 3.59 -22.14
CA ARG A 98 1.25 2.92 -23.15
C ARG A 98 0.96 3.45 -24.55
N ASP A 99 -0.31 3.62 -24.90
CA ASP A 99 -0.73 4.14 -26.20
C ASP A 99 -0.25 5.60 -26.39
N MET A 100 -0.37 6.44 -25.36
CA MET A 100 0.13 7.83 -25.40
C MET A 100 1.63 7.92 -25.62
N LEU A 101 2.39 7.05 -24.96
CA LEU A 101 3.83 6.94 -25.14
C LEU A 101 4.21 6.50 -26.57
N GLN A 102 3.49 5.51 -27.12
CA GLN A 102 3.71 5.08 -28.50
C GLN A 102 3.36 6.16 -29.52
N GLU A 103 2.27 6.89 -29.30
CA GLU A 103 1.85 7.99 -30.16
C GLU A 103 2.85 9.15 -30.11
N GLN A 104 3.40 9.47 -28.93
CA GLN A 104 4.47 10.46 -28.81
C GLN A 104 5.67 10.09 -29.70
N ARG A 105 6.14 8.84 -29.62
CA ARG A 105 7.24 8.36 -30.48
C ARG A 105 6.91 8.46 -31.97
N ARG A 106 5.66 8.14 -32.35
CA ARG A 106 5.20 8.22 -33.75
C ARG A 106 5.20 9.68 -34.24
N LEU A 107 4.75 10.61 -33.41
CA LEU A 107 4.72 12.03 -33.72
C LEU A 107 6.13 12.63 -33.82
N GLU A 108 7.04 12.25 -32.93
CA GLU A 108 8.45 12.64 -32.99
C GLU A 108 9.09 12.18 -34.30
N ALA A 109 8.89 10.92 -34.69
CA ALA A 109 9.41 10.39 -35.96
C ALA A 109 8.81 11.11 -37.18
N LEU A 110 7.53 11.50 -37.14
CA LEU A 110 6.89 12.25 -38.20
C LEU A 110 7.43 13.68 -38.31
N ALA A 111 7.67 14.32 -37.17
CA ALA A 111 8.28 15.66 -37.11
C ALA A 111 9.70 15.64 -37.68
N ASP A 112 10.51 14.63 -37.33
CA ASP A 112 11.85 14.44 -37.90
C ASP A 112 11.79 14.26 -39.41
N ALA A 113 10.86 13.44 -39.91
CA ALA A 113 10.68 13.24 -41.35
C ALA A 113 10.23 14.52 -42.07
N GLN A 114 9.53 15.43 -41.39
CA GLN A 114 9.12 16.73 -41.91
C GLN A 114 10.14 17.85 -41.64
N GLY A 115 11.24 17.57 -40.94
CA GLY A 115 12.25 18.55 -40.56
C GLY A 115 11.76 19.58 -39.52
N ILE A 116 10.73 19.26 -38.75
CA ILE A 116 10.22 20.12 -37.67
C ILE A 116 11.15 19.95 -36.46
N PRO A 117 11.81 21.02 -35.98
CA PRO A 117 12.70 20.92 -34.83
C PRO A 117 11.90 20.67 -33.55
N ILE A 118 12.19 19.55 -32.88
CA ILE A 118 11.69 19.24 -31.53
C ILE A 118 12.85 19.46 -30.56
N ASP A 119 12.56 20.07 -29.42
CA ASP A 119 13.55 20.24 -28.34
C ASP A 119 13.94 18.87 -27.76
N ASP A 120 15.23 18.56 -27.78
CA ASP A 120 15.76 17.30 -27.26
C ASP A 120 15.46 17.10 -25.76
N SER A 121 15.19 18.17 -25.00
CA SER A 121 14.78 18.05 -23.59
C SER A 121 13.40 17.41 -23.41
N THR A 122 12.55 17.49 -24.43
CA THR A 122 11.19 16.92 -24.44
C THR A 122 11.13 15.51 -25.04
N ARG A 123 12.22 15.07 -25.68
CA ARG A 123 12.32 13.73 -26.25
C ARG A 123 12.58 12.69 -25.17
N MET A 124 11.63 11.77 -25.05
CA MET A 124 11.77 10.62 -24.17
C MET A 124 12.79 9.65 -24.76
N ARG A 125 13.70 9.13 -23.94
CA ARG A 125 14.70 8.14 -24.38
C ARG A 125 14.07 6.77 -24.43
N ASP A 126 14.64 5.85 -25.22
CA ASP A 126 14.19 4.46 -25.28
C ASP A 126 14.17 3.77 -23.88
N ASP A 127 15.03 4.20 -22.95
CA ASP A 127 15.04 3.71 -21.56
C ASP A 127 13.79 4.13 -20.76
N ASP A 128 13.23 5.30 -21.05
CA ASP A 128 12.06 5.86 -20.34
C ASP A 128 10.76 5.13 -20.71
N TYR A 129 10.74 4.41 -21.83
CA TYR A 129 9.60 3.62 -22.31
C TYR A 129 9.48 2.23 -21.70
N GLY A 130 10.24 1.95 -20.63
CA GLY A 130 10.28 0.62 -20.03
C GLY A 130 11.14 -0.35 -20.85
N GLY A 131 12.25 0.16 -21.41
CA GLY A 131 13.18 -0.60 -22.25
C GLY A 131 13.80 -1.82 -21.55
N PRO A 132 14.73 -2.54 -22.20
CA PRO A 132 15.30 -3.79 -21.67
C PRO A 132 15.96 -3.67 -20.30
N GLN A 133 16.31 -2.45 -19.89
CA GLN A 133 16.93 -2.12 -18.60
C GLN A 133 15.90 -1.77 -17.51
N TRP A 134 14.61 -1.65 -17.83
CA TRP A 134 13.57 -1.30 -16.86
C TRP A 134 13.29 -2.49 -15.94
N VAL A 135 13.59 -2.31 -14.66
CA VAL A 135 13.37 -3.31 -13.61
C VAL A 135 12.25 -2.83 -12.69
N GLN A 136 11.30 -3.71 -12.36
CA GLN A 136 10.26 -3.39 -11.38
C GLN A 136 10.90 -3.10 -10.01
N PRO A 137 10.79 -1.86 -9.49
CA PRO A 137 11.34 -1.53 -8.17
C PRO A 137 10.68 -2.40 -7.10
N ASN A 138 11.48 -2.93 -6.18
CA ASN A 138 11.04 -3.73 -5.02
C ASN A 138 10.41 -5.11 -5.30
N MET A 139 10.28 -5.55 -6.57
CA MET A 139 9.78 -6.90 -6.87
C MET A 139 10.72 -8.02 -6.43
N ALA A 140 12.03 -7.85 -6.62
CA ALA A 140 13.02 -8.86 -6.22
C ALA A 140 13.02 -9.10 -4.69
N ALA A 141 12.78 -8.05 -3.90
CA ALA A 141 12.64 -8.16 -2.45
C ALA A 141 11.33 -8.89 -2.07
N TYR A 142 10.25 -8.62 -2.78
CA TYR A 142 8.97 -9.32 -2.61
C TYR A 142 9.10 -10.82 -2.94
N GLU A 143 9.68 -11.16 -4.09
CA GLU A 143 9.87 -12.54 -4.54
C GLU A 143 10.80 -13.33 -3.61
N SER A 144 11.92 -12.75 -3.19
CA SER A 144 12.84 -13.37 -2.24
C SER A 144 12.22 -13.57 -0.84
N SER A 145 11.40 -12.62 -0.38
CA SER A 145 10.64 -12.77 0.87
C SER A 145 9.59 -13.90 0.76
N LYS A 146 9.01 -14.07 -0.42
CA LYS A 146 8.05 -15.13 -0.71
C LYS A 146 8.74 -16.51 -0.77
N GLN A 147 9.92 -16.61 -1.40
CA GLN A 147 10.73 -17.83 -1.43
C GLN A 147 11.24 -18.23 -0.05
N LYS A 148 11.66 -17.27 0.79
CA LYS A 148 12.01 -17.54 2.19
C LYS A 148 10.81 -18.06 3.00
N LYS A 149 9.61 -17.57 2.71
CA LYS A 149 8.39 -18.02 3.38
C LYS A 149 7.97 -19.43 2.92
N SER A 150 8.11 -19.79 1.65
CA SER A 150 7.81 -21.14 1.15
C SER A 150 8.84 -22.18 1.61
N THR A 151 10.11 -21.80 1.74
CA THR A 151 11.17 -22.71 2.24
C THR A 151 11.08 -22.95 3.74
N GLY A 152 10.64 -21.96 4.53
CA GLY A 152 10.36 -22.13 5.96
C GLY A 152 9.19 -23.09 6.24
N ASP A 153 8.16 -23.10 5.38
CA ASP A 153 6.99 -23.99 5.47
C ASP A 153 7.34 -25.45 5.11
N SER A 154 8.32 -25.64 4.22
CA SER A 154 8.80 -26.98 3.82
C SER A 154 9.74 -27.62 4.84
N GLN A 155 10.43 -26.82 5.67
CA GLN A 155 11.32 -27.32 6.74
C GLN A 155 10.60 -27.66 8.05
N SER A 156 9.39 -27.14 8.28
CA SER A 156 8.56 -27.55 9.43
C SER A 156 7.83 -28.87 9.23
N ALA A 157 7.60 -29.29 7.97
CA ALA A 157 6.90 -30.54 7.67
C ALA A 157 7.78 -31.79 7.75
N THR A 158 9.11 -31.66 7.82
CA THR A 158 10.05 -32.80 7.83
C THR A 158 10.62 -33.12 9.21
N LYS A 159 10.18 -32.42 10.26
CA LYS A 159 10.76 -32.56 11.61
C LYS A 159 9.84 -33.21 12.64
N GLU A 160 8.66 -33.70 12.24
CA GLU A 160 7.69 -34.34 13.13
C GLU A 160 7.68 -35.88 13.09
N ASP A 161 8.53 -36.52 12.27
CA ASP A 161 8.53 -38.00 12.10
C ASP A 161 9.70 -38.75 12.75
N ASP A 162 10.59 -38.10 13.53
CA ASP A 162 11.81 -38.73 14.07
C ASP A 162 11.95 -38.66 15.61
N GLU A 163 10.82 -38.73 16.35
CA GLU A 163 10.83 -38.92 17.81
C GLU A 163 9.69 -39.86 18.26
N ASN A 164 9.72 -41.12 17.82
CA ASN A 164 9.07 -42.21 18.56
C ASN A 164 9.71 -43.57 18.23
N GLU A 165 10.80 -43.89 18.92
CA GLU A 165 11.29 -45.26 19.10
C GLU A 165 11.60 -45.51 20.58
#